data_AF-Q5VP28-F1
#
_entry.id   AF-Q5VP28-F1
#
_cell.length_a   1.000
_cell.length_b   1.000
_cell.length_c   1.000
_cell.angle_alpha   90.00
_cell.angle_beta   90.00
_cell.angle_gamma   90.00
#
_symmetry.space_group_name_H-M   'P 1'
#
loop_
_entity.id
_entity.type
_entity.pdbx_description
1 polymer ?
#
loop_
_entity_poly.entity_id
_entity_poly.type
_entity_poly.pdbx_seq_one_letter_code
_entity_poly.pdbx_strand_id
1 'polypeptide(L)'
;MKFNLDLSEPHVKGCLELLFSSSYKTFHHRCYTHYLKSGGGDSARNSPYEPLRDRPGYWTWLCDHFETEEFQKKSVIGKANRMKLAYVHKKGTKPFVALQHELSCDQISLYKECYCSDKGWASRDARQNYETMLQMQHENEQEGAIQLTEQQICEKVLGKAYGYIRGRGHGPKPNRRASSTSANTYQQMEEELASTEQTVAVQQNQLAV
;
A
#
# COMPACT_ATOMS: atom_id res chain seq x y z
N MET A 1 -30.01 7.96 27.49
CA MET A 1 -30.22 6.94 26.44
C MET A 1 -29.45 5.68 26.87
N LYS A 2 -30.13 4.61 27.32
CA LYS A 2 -29.49 3.32 27.60
C LYS A 2 -29.64 2.47 26.34
N PHE A 3 -28.52 2.13 25.69
CA PHE A 3 -28.54 1.16 24.60
C PHE A 3 -28.59 -0.23 25.22
N ASN A 4 -29.67 -0.97 25.01
CA ASN A 4 -29.71 -2.40 25.31
C ASN A 4 -29.02 -3.10 24.15
N LEU A 5 -27.70 -3.30 24.26
CA LEU A 5 -26.91 -4.01 23.28
C LEU A 5 -26.95 -5.50 23.63
N ASP A 6 -27.53 -6.32 22.76
CA ASP A 6 -27.50 -7.76 22.93
C ASP A 6 -26.14 -8.31 22.48
N LEU A 7 -25.29 -8.64 23.45
CA LEU A 7 -23.98 -9.23 23.18
C LEU A 7 -24.05 -10.72 22.80
N SER A 8 -25.25 -11.33 22.85
CA SER A 8 -25.46 -12.69 22.36
C SER A 8 -25.50 -12.74 20.83
N GLU A 9 -25.89 -11.64 20.17
CA GLU A 9 -25.91 -11.54 18.72
C GLU A 9 -24.47 -11.35 18.17
N PRO A 10 -23.96 -12.29 17.35
CA PRO A 10 -22.57 -12.25 16.87
C PRO A 10 -22.22 -10.98 16.09
N HIS A 11 -23.20 -10.43 15.36
CA HIS A 11 -22.99 -9.22 14.57
C HIS A 11 -22.87 -7.96 15.46
N VAL A 12 -23.69 -7.83 16.51
CA VAL A 12 -23.60 -6.72 17.49
C VAL A 12 -22.26 -6.77 18.20
N LYS A 13 -21.89 -7.96 18.71
CA LYS A 13 -20.59 -8.18 19.34
C LYS A 13 -19.43 -7.81 18.40
N GLY A 14 -19.45 -8.29 17.16
CA GLY A 14 -18.42 -7.99 16.16
C GLY A 14 -18.30 -6.50 15.84
N CYS A 15 -19.41 -5.78 15.70
CA CYS A 15 -19.42 -4.33 15.52
C CYS A 15 -18.77 -3.59 16.70
N LEU A 16 -19.08 -3.98 17.94
CA LEU A 16 -18.50 -3.38 19.14
C LEU A 16 -17.00 -3.67 19.25
N GLU A 17 -16.58 -4.91 18.99
CA GLU A 17 -15.16 -5.28 18.98
C GLU A 17 -14.35 -4.48 17.96
N LEU A 18 -14.89 -4.27 16.76
CA LEU A 18 -14.25 -3.42 15.74
C LEU A 18 -14.10 -1.96 16.21
N LEU A 19 -15.17 -1.40 16.78
CA LEU A 19 -15.19 -0.03 17.30
C LEU A 19 -14.18 0.14 18.45
N PHE A 20 -14.18 -0.76 19.42
CA PHE A 20 -13.27 -0.73 20.55
C PHE A 20 -11.83 -1.02 20.13
N SER A 21 -11.59 -1.91 19.16
CA SER A 21 -10.26 -2.15 18.61
C SER A 21 -9.67 -0.90 17.95
N SER A 22 -10.47 -0.19 17.15
CA SER A 22 -10.06 1.07 16.50
C SER A 22 -9.75 2.16 17.53
N SER A 23 -10.64 2.31 18.52
CA SER A 23 -10.50 3.26 19.62
C SER A 23 -9.26 2.96 20.47
N TYR A 24 -9.04 1.68 20.78
CA TYR A 24 -7.87 1.20 21.53
C TYR A 24 -6.56 1.47 20.77
N LYS A 25 -6.50 1.20 19.47
CA LYS A 25 -5.32 1.53 18.64
C LYS A 25 -4.99 3.01 18.66
N THR A 26 -6.01 3.86 18.55
CA THR A 26 -5.85 5.33 18.60
C THR A 26 -5.37 5.78 19.97
N PHE A 27 -5.99 5.25 21.03
CA PHE A 27 -5.60 5.53 22.41
C PHE A 27 -4.16 5.11 22.70
N HIS A 28 -3.77 3.90 22.31
CA HIS A 28 -2.41 3.37 22.48
C HIS A 28 -1.39 4.20 21.70
N HIS A 29 -1.72 4.63 20.48
CA HIS A 29 -0.88 5.55 19.70
C HIS A 29 -0.69 6.91 20.39
N ARG A 30 -1.75 7.46 21.00
CA ARG A 30 -1.67 8.71 21.78
C ARG A 30 -0.80 8.55 23.02
N CYS A 31 -0.96 7.45 23.76
CA CYS A 31 -0.11 7.10 24.90
C CYS A 31 1.36 7.00 24.48
N TYR A 32 1.66 6.29 23.39
CA TYR A 32 3.02 6.17 22.88
C TYR A 32 3.60 7.52 22.43
N THR A 33 2.79 8.35 21.76
CA THR A 33 3.20 9.70 21.36
C THR A 33 3.51 10.57 22.58
N HIS A 34 2.72 10.45 23.65
CA HIS A 34 2.96 11.13 24.92
C HIS A 34 4.24 10.65 25.61
N TYR A 35 4.46 9.33 25.64
CA TYR A 35 5.66 8.69 26.16
C TYR A 35 6.92 9.25 25.48
N LEU A 36 6.92 9.30 24.14
CA LEU A 36 8.03 9.87 23.36
C LEU A 36 8.23 11.37 23.62
N LYS A 37 7.14 12.15 23.70
CA LYS A 37 7.20 13.59 24.01
C LYS A 37 7.76 13.89 25.41
N SER A 38 7.56 12.97 26.35
CA SER A 38 8.06 13.10 27.73
C SER A 38 9.51 12.64 27.90
N GLY A 39 10.19 12.23 26.81
CA GLY A 39 11.58 11.79 26.82
C GLY A 39 11.78 10.28 27.01
N GLY A 40 10.71 9.51 27.21
CA GLY A 40 10.78 8.06 27.46
C GLY A 40 11.36 7.68 28.84
N GLY A 41 11.34 6.38 29.14
CA GLY A 41 11.86 5.82 30.39
C GLY A 41 11.23 6.44 31.63
N ASP A 42 12.06 6.69 32.64
CA ASP A 42 11.64 7.27 33.92
C ASP A 42 11.01 8.66 33.79
N SER A 43 11.49 9.49 32.85
CA SER A 43 10.91 10.82 32.58
C SER A 43 9.46 10.73 32.12
N ALA A 44 9.14 9.73 31.28
CA ALA A 44 7.76 9.48 30.87
C ALA A 44 6.92 8.83 31.98
N ARG A 45 7.51 7.96 32.82
CA ARG A 45 6.81 7.35 33.96
C ARG A 45 6.35 8.40 34.97
N ASN A 46 7.15 9.45 35.20
CA ASN A 46 6.81 10.58 36.06
C ASN A 46 5.80 11.58 35.44
N SER A 47 5.48 11.42 34.16
CA SER A 47 4.49 12.24 33.45
C SER A 47 3.36 11.35 32.90
N PRO A 48 2.35 10.99 33.72
CA PRO A 48 1.23 10.19 33.26
C PRO A 48 0.39 10.88 32.20
N TYR A 49 -0.02 10.12 31.18
CA TYR A 49 -0.96 10.61 30.17
C TYR A 49 -2.28 11.01 30.84
N GLU A 50 -2.81 12.18 30.48
CA GLU A 50 -3.94 12.81 31.18
C GLU A 50 -5.16 11.88 31.39
N PRO A 51 -5.66 11.15 30.38
CA PRO A 51 -6.73 10.15 30.55
C PRO A 51 -6.40 8.96 31.48
N LEU A 52 -5.14 8.77 31.85
CA LEU A 52 -4.66 7.70 32.74
C LEU A 52 -4.20 8.21 34.10
N ARG A 53 -4.39 9.49 34.43
CA ARG A 53 -4.05 10.02 35.76
C ARG A 53 -4.76 9.29 36.89
N ASP A 54 -6.01 8.88 36.66
CA ASP A 54 -6.80 8.10 37.63
C ASP A 54 -6.36 6.62 37.71
N ARG A 55 -5.48 6.18 36.81
CA ARG A 55 -5.02 4.79 36.69
C ARG A 55 -3.50 4.72 36.49
N PRO A 56 -2.69 5.16 37.48
CA PRO A 56 -1.25 5.25 37.35
C PRO A 56 -0.58 3.90 37.06
N GLY A 57 -1.06 2.79 37.66
CA GLY A 57 -0.52 1.45 37.41
C GLY A 57 -0.65 1.00 35.95
N TYR A 58 -1.70 1.45 35.25
CA TYR A 58 -1.88 1.14 33.83
C TYR A 58 -0.92 1.95 32.95
N TRP A 59 -0.62 3.19 33.33
CA TRP A 59 0.42 3.98 32.65
C TRP A 59 1.80 3.35 32.80
N THR A 60 2.18 2.93 34.01
CA THR A 60 3.45 2.22 34.25
C THR A 60 3.56 0.96 33.39
N TRP A 61 2.50 0.13 33.36
CA TRP A 61 2.45 -1.06 32.51
C TRP A 61 2.60 -0.74 31.02
N LEU A 62 1.99 0.34 30.52
CA LEU A 62 2.16 0.78 29.14
C LEU A 62 3.60 1.24 28.85
N CYS A 63 4.25 1.95 29.78
CA CYS A 63 5.65 2.33 29.66
C CYS A 63 6.55 1.10 29.54
N ASP A 64 6.36 0.10 30.42
CA ASP A 64 7.10 -1.17 30.37
C ASP A 64 6.86 -1.91 29.04
N HIS A 65 5.62 -1.88 28.53
CA HIS A 65 5.29 -2.44 27.23
C HIS A 65 6.04 -1.74 26.07
N PHE A 66 6.16 -0.40 26.11
CA PHE A 66 6.89 0.35 25.10
C PHE A 66 8.40 0.09 25.13
N GLU A 67 8.93 -0.32 26.28
CA GLU A 67 10.35 -0.66 26.49
C GLU A 67 10.68 -2.10 26.09
N THR A 68 9.68 -2.96 25.89
CA THR A 68 9.88 -4.35 25.45
C THR A 68 10.51 -4.40 24.05
N GLU A 69 11.51 -5.28 23.87
CA GLU A 69 12.25 -5.43 22.59
C GLU A 69 11.32 -5.71 21.41
N GLU A 70 10.30 -6.56 21.58
CA GLU A 70 9.33 -6.87 20.54
C GLU A 70 8.61 -5.62 20.01
N PHE A 71 8.20 -4.74 20.92
CA PHE A 71 7.51 -3.51 20.57
C PHE A 71 8.46 -2.55 19.86
N GLN A 72 9.68 -2.38 20.40
CA GLN A 72 10.70 -1.52 19.79
C GLN A 72 11.06 -1.98 18.37
N LYS A 73 11.27 -3.29 18.17
CA LYS A 73 11.53 -3.89 16.86
C LYS A 73 10.39 -3.62 15.87
N LYS A 74 9.14 -3.86 16.27
CA LYS A 74 7.95 -3.56 15.45
C LYS A 74 7.84 -2.06 15.14
N SER A 75 8.14 -1.20 16.10
CA SER A 75 8.10 0.26 15.95
C SER A 75 9.14 0.74 14.93
N VAL A 76 10.39 0.27 15.03
CA VAL A 76 11.49 0.60 14.11
C VAL A 76 11.16 0.15 12.69
N ILE A 77 10.76 -1.11 12.51
CA ILE A 77 10.39 -1.66 11.19
C ILE A 77 9.20 -0.88 10.60
N GLY A 78 8.17 -0.62 11.42
CA GLY A 78 7.01 0.15 11.01
C GLY A 78 7.36 1.58 10.57
N LYS A 79 8.30 2.24 11.28
CA LYS A 79 8.81 3.56 10.90
C LYS A 79 9.58 3.50 9.59
N ALA A 80 10.50 2.55 9.45
CA ALA A 80 11.28 2.36 8.22
C ALA A 80 10.36 2.09 7.01
N ASN A 81 9.34 1.24 7.16
CA ASN A 81 8.38 0.96 6.10
C ASN A 81 7.55 2.18 5.71
N ARG A 82 7.14 3.00 6.68
CA ARG A 82 6.45 4.27 6.39
C ARG A 82 7.36 5.27 5.67
N MET A 83 8.66 5.29 5.99
CA MET A 83 9.63 6.16 5.31
C MET A 83 9.92 5.76 3.86
N LYS A 84 9.72 4.49 3.49
CA LYS A 84 9.85 4.01 2.10
C LYS A 84 8.72 4.48 1.18
N LEU A 85 7.61 4.98 1.73
CA LEU A 85 6.52 5.50 0.91
C LEU A 85 6.91 6.86 0.34
N ALA A 86 7.21 6.90 -0.97
CA ALA A 86 7.72 8.10 -1.65
C ALA A 86 6.77 9.31 -1.53
N TYR A 87 5.45 9.07 -1.55
CA TYR A 87 4.44 10.12 -1.37
C TYR A 87 3.05 9.52 -1.07
N VAL A 88 2.16 10.37 -0.55
CA VAL A 88 0.74 10.05 -0.30
C VAL A 88 -0.16 10.92 -1.18
N HIS A 89 -1.33 10.40 -1.54
CA HIS A 89 -2.35 11.20 -2.23
C HIS A 89 -2.95 12.28 -1.31
N LYS A 90 -3.53 13.32 -1.91
CA LYS A 90 -4.02 14.52 -1.21
C LYS A 90 -5.54 14.56 -0.99
N LYS A 91 -6.29 13.54 -1.43
CA LYS A 91 -7.78 13.49 -1.37
C LYS A 91 -8.37 12.83 -0.11
N GLY A 92 -7.57 12.72 0.97
CA GLY A 92 -8.08 12.29 2.29
C GLY A 92 -8.55 10.83 2.33
N THR A 93 -9.74 10.57 2.87
CA THR A 93 -10.33 9.23 3.02
C THR A 93 -11.18 8.80 1.83
N LYS A 94 -11.39 9.68 0.84
CA LYS A 94 -12.24 9.38 -0.32
C LYS A 94 -11.55 8.34 -1.21
N PRO A 95 -12.23 7.23 -1.58
CA PRO A 95 -11.69 6.29 -2.54
C PRO A 95 -11.61 6.92 -3.94
N PHE A 96 -10.58 6.57 -4.70
CA PHE A 96 -10.34 7.15 -6.03
C PHE A 96 -11.45 6.80 -7.00
N VAL A 97 -12.05 5.62 -6.89
CA VAL A 97 -13.19 5.21 -7.72
C VAL A 97 -14.39 6.14 -7.52
N ALA A 98 -14.70 6.52 -6.28
CA ALA A 98 -15.78 7.46 -6.00
C ALA A 98 -15.43 8.88 -6.49
N LEU A 99 -14.16 9.28 -6.36
CA LEU A 99 -13.69 10.56 -6.91
C LEU A 99 -13.78 10.59 -8.43
N GLN A 100 -13.40 9.50 -9.10
CA GLN A 100 -13.48 9.35 -10.55
C GLN A 100 -14.91 9.44 -11.04
N HIS A 101 -15.83 8.75 -10.38
CA HIS A 101 -17.26 8.80 -10.72
C HIS A 101 -17.84 10.21 -10.52
N GLU A 102 -17.51 10.90 -9.42
CA GLU A 102 -18.00 12.26 -9.16
C GLU A 102 -17.49 13.28 -10.18
N LEU A 103 -16.21 13.16 -10.57
CA LEU A 103 -15.60 14.08 -11.53
C LEU A 103 -15.85 13.69 -12.99
N SER A 104 -16.39 12.49 -13.24
CA SER A 104 -16.54 11.90 -14.58
C SER A 104 -15.26 12.02 -15.42
N CYS A 105 -14.10 11.82 -14.77
CA CYS A 105 -12.80 12.05 -15.38
C CYS A 105 -12.08 10.75 -15.76
N ASP A 106 -11.12 10.86 -16.69
CA ASP A 106 -10.24 9.77 -17.08
C ASP A 106 -9.21 9.44 -15.97
N GLN A 107 -8.46 8.36 -16.15
CA GLN A 107 -7.51 7.88 -15.15
C GLN A 107 -6.27 8.78 -14.98
N ILE A 108 -5.85 9.46 -16.04
CA ILE A 108 -4.70 10.38 -16.02
C ILE A 108 -5.12 11.67 -15.31
N SER A 109 -6.30 12.22 -15.62
CA SER A 109 -6.88 13.34 -14.88
C SER A 109 -7.13 13.00 -13.41
N LEU A 110 -7.65 11.80 -13.12
CA LEU A 110 -7.81 11.32 -11.74
C LEU A 110 -6.49 11.30 -10.98
N TYR A 111 -5.39 10.93 -11.65
CA TYR A 111 -4.06 10.96 -11.04
C TYR A 111 -3.65 12.39 -10.66
N LYS A 112 -3.81 13.36 -11.58
CA LYS A 112 -3.56 14.78 -11.29
C LYS A 112 -4.39 15.24 -10.10
N GLU A 113 -5.68 14.95 -10.08
CA GLU A 113 -6.55 15.30 -8.97
C GLU A 113 -6.09 14.65 -7.65
N CYS A 114 -5.70 13.39 -7.67
CA CYS A 114 -5.26 12.68 -6.46
C CYS A 114 -3.96 13.23 -5.88
N TYR A 115 -3.04 13.74 -6.71
CA TYR A 115 -1.67 14.06 -6.29
C TYR A 115 -1.29 15.54 -6.42
N CYS A 116 -2.08 16.36 -7.11
CA CYS A 116 -1.92 17.80 -7.21
C CYS A 116 -3.04 18.50 -6.42
N SER A 117 -2.67 19.55 -5.67
CA SER A 117 -3.61 20.44 -5.00
C SER A 117 -3.19 21.89 -5.22
N ASP A 118 -3.91 22.85 -4.67
CA ASP A 118 -3.55 24.29 -4.77
C ASP A 118 -2.15 24.60 -4.23
N LYS A 119 -1.62 23.74 -3.36
CA LYS A 119 -0.27 23.80 -2.79
C LYS A 119 0.79 23.10 -3.65
N GLY A 120 0.45 22.68 -4.86
CA GLY A 120 1.30 21.95 -5.79
C GLY A 120 1.19 20.42 -5.70
N TRP A 121 2.21 19.72 -6.22
CA TRP A 121 2.27 18.26 -6.31
C TRP A 121 2.60 17.58 -4.98
N ALA A 122 2.29 16.29 -4.85
CA ALA A 122 2.57 15.48 -3.65
C ALA A 122 4.06 15.20 -3.49
N SER A 123 4.77 15.04 -4.60
CA SER A 123 6.23 14.91 -4.69
C SER A 123 6.68 15.28 -6.09
N ARG A 124 8.00 15.38 -6.26
CA ARG A 124 8.62 15.51 -7.59
C ARG A 124 8.29 14.29 -8.47
N ASP A 125 8.38 13.10 -7.91
CA ASP A 125 8.10 11.84 -8.63
C ASP A 125 6.65 11.79 -9.12
N ALA A 126 5.69 12.26 -8.30
CA ALA A 126 4.29 12.30 -8.70
C ALA A 126 4.08 13.22 -9.91
N ARG A 127 4.73 14.38 -9.93
CA ARG A 127 4.70 15.28 -11.08
C ARG A 127 5.30 14.64 -12.32
N GLN A 128 6.48 14.04 -12.19
CA GLN A 128 7.18 13.39 -13.31
C GLN A 128 6.35 12.25 -13.90
N ASN A 129 5.76 11.40 -13.06
CA ASN A 129 4.87 10.33 -13.51
C ASN A 129 3.69 10.89 -14.32
N TYR A 130 3.06 11.98 -13.86
CA TYR A 130 1.99 12.63 -14.60
C TYR A 130 2.46 13.19 -15.94
N GLU A 131 3.62 13.86 -15.99
CA GLU A 131 4.21 14.36 -17.23
C GLU A 131 4.51 13.21 -18.21
N THR A 132 5.03 12.08 -17.73
CA THR A 132 5.23 10.87 -18.54
C THR A 132 3.92 10.28 -19.05
N MET A 133 2.85 10.27 -18.24
CA MET A 133 1.52 9.83 -18.70
C MET A 133 0.99 10.70 -19.83
N LEU A 134 1.13 12.03 -19.72
CA LEU A 134 0.72 12.96 -20.79
C LEU A 134 1.53 12.77 -22.06
N GLN A 135 2.84 12.56 -21.94
CA GLN A 135 3.69 12.28 -23.10
C GLN A 135 3.25 11.00 -23.81
N MET A 136 3.04 9.92 -23.07
CA MET A 136 2.57 8.65 -23.63
C MET A 136 1.18 8.75 -24.25
N GLN A 137 0.28 9.57 -23.67
CA GLN A 137 -1.03 9.83 -24.24
C GLN A 137 -0.90 10.57 -25.58
N HIS A 138 -0.04 11.59 -25.65
CA HIS A 138 0.20 12.33 -26.88
C HIS A 138 0.86 11.48 -27.98
N GLU A 139 1.87 10.68 -27.64
CA GLU A 139 2.50 9.73 -28.57
C GLU A 139 1.47 8.71 -29.10
N ASN A 140 0.55 8.27 -28.25
CA ASN A 140 -0.49 7.33 -28.64
C ASN A 140 -1.54 7.92 -29.60
N GLU A 141 -1.84 9.21 -29.48
CA GLU A 141 -2.71 9.92 -30.43
C GLU A 141 -2.07 10.04 -31.82
N GLN A 142 -0.73 10.11 -31.90
CA GLN A 142 0.01 10.20 -33.16
C GLN A 142 0.16 8.83 -33.85
N GLU A 143 0.38 7.77 -33.07
CA GLU A 143 0.64 6.42 -33.57
C GLU A 143 -0.69 5.65 -33.75
N GLY A 144 -1.44 5.98 -34.81
CA GLY A 144 -2.80 5.49 -35.08
C GLY A 144 -3.01 3.97 -35.23
N ALA A 145 -2.04 3.12 -34.88
CA ALA A 145 -2.09 1.67 -35.06
C ALA A 145 -2.58 0.88 -33.82
N ILE A 146 -2.22 1.26 -32.59
CA ILE A 146 -2.65 0.60 -31.35
C ILE A 146 -2.88 1.65 -30.27
N GLN A 147 -4.14 2.05 -30.08
CA GLN A 147 -4.48 2.98 -29.01
C GLN A 147 -4.36 2.29 -27.65
N LEU A 148 -3.39 2.72 -26.84
CA LEU A 148 -3.26 2.30 -25.45
C LEU A 148 -4.35 3.04 -24.68
N THR A 149 -5.21 2.29 -23.99
CA THR A 149 -6.18 2.89 -23.07
C THR A 149 -5.44 3.69 -21.99
N GLU A 150 -6.07 4.73 -21.44
CA GLU A 150 -5.50 5.57 -20.38
C GLU A 150 -5.14 4.74 -19.15
N GLN A 151 -5.87 3.65 -18.90
CA GLN A 151 -5.54 2.67 -17.87
C GLN A 151 -4.20 1.98 -18.18
N GLN A 152 -3.96 1.52 -19.41
CA GLN A 152 -2.70 0.87 -19.80
C GLN A 152 -1.53 1.85 -19.74
N ILE A 153 -1.74 3.12 -20.09
CA ILE A 153 -0.74 4.18 -19.91
C ILE A 153 -0.39 4.32 -18.43
N CYS A 154 -1.40 4.46 -17.56
CA CYS A 154 -1.21 4.52 -16.12
C CYS A 154 -0.46 3.29 -15.58
N GLU A 155 -0.78 2.09 -16.06
CA GLU A 155 -0.11 0.84 -15.66
C GLU A 155 1.33 0.76 -16.15
N LYS A 156 1.65 1.32 -17.33
CA LYS A 156 3.04 1.38 -17.82
C LYS A 156 3.90 2.33 -16.97
N VAL A 157 3.35 3.48 -16.57
CA VAL A 157 4.07 4.47 -15.76
C VAL A 157 4.15 4.09 -14.28
N LEU A 158 3.03 3.68 -13.67
CA LEU A 158 2.96 3.38 -12.23
C LEU A 158 3.28 1.92 -11.89
N GLY A 159 3.32 1.05 -12.89
CA GLY A 159 3.42 -0.40 -12.72
C GLY A 159 2.07 -1.06 -12.43
N LYS A 160 2.08 -2.40 -12.45
CA LYS A 160 0.94 -3.25 -12.09
C LYS A 160 1.10 -3.74 -10.66
N ALA A 161 0.09 -3.47 -9.83
CA ALA A 161 -0.02 -4.03 -8.50
C ALA A 161 -1.16 -5.06 -8.45
N TYR A 162 -0.89 -6.23 -7.88
CA TYR A 162 -1.88 -7.29 -7.68
C TYR A 162 -2.49 -7.16 -6.27
N GLY A 163 -3.77 -7.53 -6.13
CA GLY A 163 -4.47 -7.49 -4.84
C GLY A 163 -5.07 -6.12 -4.52
N TYR A 164 -5.15 -5.73 -3.24
CA TYR A 164 -5.79 -4.47 -2.85
C TYR A 164 -4.83 -3.28 -3.04
N ILE A 165 -5.21 -2.35 -3.91
CA ILE A 165 -4.51 -1.10 -4.18
C ILE A 165 -5.22 0.01 -3.41
N ARG A 166 -4.49 0.65 -2.49
CA ARG A 166 -5.04 1.74 -1.66
C ARG A 166 -5.61 2.85 -2.56
N GLY A 167 -6.84 3.25 -2.30
CA GLY A 167 -7.57 4.25 -3.08
C GLY A 167 -8.19 3.72 -4.37
N ARG A 168 -7.58 2.75 -5.06
CA ARG A 168 -8.07 2.19 -6.34
C ARG A 168 -8.95 0.94 -6.21
N GLY A 169 -8.99 0.30 -5.04
CA GLY A 169 -9.76 -0.93 -4.83
C GLY A 169 -8.97 -2.20 -5.16
N HIS A 170 -9.65 -3.30 -5.45
CA HIS A 170 -8.96 -4.54 -5.83
C HIS A 170 -8.44 -4.45 -7.27
N GLY A 171 -7.12 -4.50 -7.41
CA GLY A 171 -6.45 -4.75 -8.68
C GLY A 171 -6.69 -6.17 -9.19
N PRO A 172 -6.16 -6.50 -10.38
CA PRO A 172 -6.32 -7.81 -10.99
C PRO A 172 -5.91 -8.91 -10.01
N LYS A 173 -6.71 -9.99 -9.95
CA LYS A 173 -6.30 -11.19 -9.22
C LYS A 173 -4.97 -11.65 -9.84
N PRO A 174 -3.93 -11.95 -9.05
CA PRO A 174 -2.73 -12.54 -9.60
C PRO A 174 -3.15 -13.79 -10.37
N ASN A 175 -2.56 -14.02 -11.55
CA ASN A 175 -2.76 -15.28 -12.24
C ASN A 175 -2.33 -16.37 -11.25
N ARG A 176 -3.30 -17.10 -10.68
CA ARG A 176 -3.01 -18.21 -9.80
C ARG A 176 -2.27 -19.18 -10.69
N ARG A 177 -0.94 -19.24 -10.56
CA ARG A 177 -0.15 -20.32 -11.17
C ARG A 177 -0.90 -21.60 -10.78
N ALA A 178 -1.43 -22.31 -11.78
CA ALA A 178 -2.16 -23.55 -11.53
C ALA A 178 -1.30 -24.38 -10.58
N SER A 179 -1.93 -24.87 -9.51
CA SER A 179 -1.28 -25.57 -8.40
C SER A 179 -0.21 -26.51 -8.93
N SER A 180 1.06 -26.11 -8.75
CA SER A 180 2.27 -26.91 -8.85
C SER A 180 2.14 -28.27 -9.56
N THR A 181 2.19 -28.27 -10.90
CA THR A 181 2.97 -29.31 -11.58
C THR A 181 4.37 -28.74 -11.79
N SER A 182 5.06 -28.47 -10.68
CA SER A 182 6.39 -27.84 -10.69
C SER A 182 7.37 -28.64 -11.56
N ALA A 183 7.20 -29.97 -11.65
CA ALA A 183 7.99 -30.84 -12.53
C ALA A 183 7.86 -30.48 -14.02
N ASN A 184 6.65 -30.20 -14.51
CA ASN A 184 6.42 -29.94 -15.94
C ASN A 184 7.02 -28.60 -16.38
N THR A 185 7.00 -27.58 -15.52
CA THR A 185 7.59 -26.27 -15.86
C THR A 185 9.11 -26.28 -15.93
N TYR A 186 9.79 -27.09 -15.10
CA TYR A 186 11.24 -27.25 -15.23
C TYR A 186 11.59 -28.03 -16.50
N GLN A 187 10.87 -29.12 -16.78
CA GLN A 187 11.04 -29.89 -18.02
C GLN A 187 10.81 -29.04 -19.27
N GLN A 188 9.75 -28.21 -19.30
CA GLN A 188 9.50 -27.31 -20.43
C GLN A 188 10.60 -26.26 -20.61
N MET A 189 11.16 -25.71 -19.52
CA MET A 189 12.29 -24.78 -19.62
C MET A 189 13.57 -25.48 -20.09
N GLU A 190 13.82 -26.71 -19.64
CA GLU A 190 14.96 -27.51 -20.12
C GLU A 190 14.80 -27.86 -21.60
N GLU A 191 13.59 -28.17 -22.05
CA GLU A 191 13.28 -28.50 -23.45
C GLU A 191 13.37 -27.26 -24.36
N GLU A 192 12.92 -26.09 -23.90
CA GLU A 192 13.17 -24.83 -24.60
C GLU A 192 14.66 -24.47 -24.65
N LEU A 193 15.39 -24.61 -23.54
CA LEU A 193 16.85 -24.40 -23.52
C LEU A 193 17.54 -25.32 -24.52
N ALA A 194 17.24 -26.62 -24.49
CA ALA A 194 17.79 -27.60 -25.42
C ALA A 194 17.45 -27.24 -26.89
N SER A 195 16.21 -26.80 -27.16
CA SER A 195 15.80 -26.36 -28.50
C SER A 195 16.57 -25.12 -28.96
N THR A 196 16.76 -24.14 -28.07
CA THR A 196 17.52 -22.92 -28.39
C THR A 196 19.01 -23.23 -28.61
N GLU A 197 19.62 -24.09 -27.78
CA GLU A 197 21.01 -24.53 -27.94
C GLU A 197 21.22 -25.27 -29.26
N GLN A 198 20.28 -26.14 -29.65
CA GLN A 198 20.34 -26.87 -30.90
C GLN A 198 20.20 -25.94 -32.11
N THR A 199 19.34 -24.91 -32.02
CA THR A 199 19.18 -23.89 -33.05
C THR A 199 20.46 -23.06 -33.21
N VAL A 200 21.10 -22.68 -32.11
CA VAL A 200 22.38 -21.95 -32.11
C VAL A 200 23.50 -22.80 -32.69
N ALA A 201 23.58 -24.09 -32.35
CA ALA A 201 24.59 -25.01 -32.89
C ALA A 201 24.45 -25.21 -34.41
N VAL A 202 23.21 -25.33 -34.92
CA VAL A 202 22.96 -25.44 -36.37
C VAL A 202 23.37 -24.15 -37.10
N GLN A 203 23.05 -22.98 -36.54
CA GLN A 203 23.46 -21.69 -37.10
C GLN A 203 24.99 -21.54 -37.13
N GLN A 204 25.70 -21.98 -36.08
CA GLN A 204 27.16 -21.95 -36.04
C GLN A 204 27.81 -22.85 -37.09
N ASN A 205 27.29 -24.06 -37.32
CA ASN A 205 27.83 -24.96 -38.35
C ASN A 205 27.59 -24.47 -39.78
N GLN A 206 26.49 -23.78 -40.04
CA GLN A 206 26.22 -23.18 -41.35
C GLN A 206 27.16 -22.01 -41.69
N LEU A 207 27.69 -21.32 -40.68
CA LEU A 207 28.63 -20.22 -40.84
C LEU A 207 30.09 -20.68 -41.03
N ALA A 208 30.39 -21.96 -40.75
CA ALA A 208 31.74 -22.53 -40.83
C ALA A 208 32.06 -23.19 -42.18
N VAL A 209 31.16 -23.10 -43.17
CA VAL A 209 31.35 -23.54 -44.57
C VAL A 209 31.52 -22.33 -45.46
#